data_AF-A0A820CV24-F1
#
_entry.id   AF-A0A820CV24-F1
#
_cell.length_a   1.000
_cell.length_b   1.000
_cell.length_c   1.000
_cell.angle_alpha   90.00
_cell.angle_beta   90.00
_cell.angle_gamma   90.00
#
_symmetry.space_group_name_H-M   'P 1'
#
loop_
_entity.id
_entity.type
_entity.pdbx_description
1 polymer ?
#
loop_
_entity_poly.entity_id
_entity_poly.type
_entity_poly.pdbx_seq_one_letter_code
_entity_poly.pdbx_strand_id
1 'polypeptide(L)'
;MLFGKCWTFQQDGAKPHVHRLKQQWCHDNFPEFIDKDHWPPNSPDLNPLDYCIWDEFVKFIDWNIVTSKTTLIQELKHAVKKIRKNVVFESYNSWTNRLYGMSQNNGDYLK
;
A
#
# COMPACT_ATOMS: atom_id res chain seq x y z
N MET A 1 -0.02 8.70 -6.42
CA MET A 1 0.83 9.81 -5.94
C MET A 1 0.39 11.10 -6.62
N LEU A 2 -0.40 11.95 -5.94
CA LEU A 2 -0.52 13.35 -6.32
C LEU A 2 0.75 14.05 -5.83
N PHE A 3 1.65 14.40 -6.75
CA PHE A 3 2.73 15.32 -6.45
C PHE A 3 2.11 16.72 -6.27
N GLY A 4 1.87 17.15 -5.02
CA GLY A 4 1.26 18.42 -4.67
C GLY A 4 1.10 18.59 -3.14
N LYS A 5 0.78 19.81 -2.66
CA LYS A 5 0.57 20.09 -1.22
C LYS A 5 -0.65 19.37 -0.61
N CYS A 6 -1.52 18.78 -1.43
CA CYS A 6 -2.69 18.02 -1.01
C CYS A 6 -2.49 16.54 -1.37
N TRP A 7 -2.17 15.73 -0.37
CA TRP A 7 -2.07 14.28 -0.49
C TRP A 7 -2.64 13.62 0.76
N THR A 8 -3.25 12.45 0.58
CA THR A 8 -3.86 11.68 1.66
C THR A 8 -2.97 10.50 2.02
N PHE A 9 -2.63 10.38 3.30
CA PHE A 9 -1.94 9.21 3.83
C PHE A 9 -2.92 8.04 3.97
N GLN A 10 -2.50 6.85 3.53
CA GLN A 10 -3.24 5.60 3.65
C GLN A 10 -2.32 4.53 4.26
N GLN A 11 -2.85 3.76 5.19
CA GLN A 11 -2.23 2.57 5.78
C GLN A 11 -3.30 1.52 6.08
N ASP A 12 -2.91 0.26 6.27
CA ASP A 12 -3.81 -0.82 6.62
C ASP A 12 -4.22 -0.80 8.11
N GLY A 13 -5.17 -1.66 8.48
CA GLY A 13 -5.71 -1.78 9.83
C GLY A 13 -4.83 -2.55 10.84
N ALA A 14 -3.52 -2.66 10.64
CA ALA A 14 -2.64 -3.39 11.57
C ALA A 14 -2.69 -2.80 12.99
N LYS A 15 -2.51 -3.63 14.03
CA LYS A 15 -2.61 -3.22 15.45
C LYS A 15 -1.81 -1.95 15.80
N PRO A 16 -0.56 -1.77 15.33
CA PRO A 16 0.19 -0.54 15.58
C PRO A 16 -0.42 0.69 14.90
N HIS A 17 -1.05 0.52 13.73
CA HIS A 17 -1.62 1.61 12.95
C HIS A 17 -2.93 2.11 13.57
N VAL A 18 -3.76 1.22 14.11
CA VAL A 18 -5.03 1.58 14.77
C VAL A 18 -4.86 2.14 16.19
N HIS A 19 -3.64 2.11 16.75
CA HIS A 19 -3.38 2.62 18.09
C HIS A 19 -3.61 4.12 18.17
N ARG A 20 -4.31 4.58 19.22
CA ARG A 20 -4.73 5.99 19.40
C ARG A 20 -3.60 7.00 19.19
N LEU A 21 -2.42 6.75 19.78
CA LEU A 21 -1.28 7.66 19.65
C LEU A 21 -0.76 7.76 18.21
N LYS A 22 -0.84 6.67 17.43
CA LYS A 22 -0.39 6.65 16.04
C LYS A 22 -1.41 7.34 15.14
N GLN A 23 -2.70 7.11 15.37
CA GLN A 23 -3.79 7.82 14.68
C GLN A 23 -3.70 9.34 14.92
N GLN A 24 -3.54 9.77 16.19
CA GLN A 24 -3.37 11.19 16.53
C GLN A 24 -2.16 11.79 15.83
N TRP A 25 -1.01 11.11 15.89
CA TRP A 25 0.20 11.59 15.23
C TRP A 25 0.00 11.73 13.72
N CYS A 26 -0.67 10.78 13.06
CA CYS A 26 -0.96 10.87 11.62
C CYS A 26 -1.85 12.08 11.31
N HIS A 27 -2.90 12.30 12.10
CA HIS A 27 -3.79 13.44 11.94
C HIS A 27 -3.06 14.79 12.10
N ASP A 28 -2.12 14.88 13.06
CA ASP A 28 -1.41 16.14 13.34
C ASP A 28 -0.27 16.43 12.33
N ASN A 29 0.22 15.42 11.61
CA ASN A 29 1.43 15.53 10.79
C ASN A 29 1.19 15.37 9.28
N PHE A 30 0.03 14.85 8.85
CA PHE A 30 -0.28 14.66 7.44
C PHE A 30 -1.36 15.63 6.97
N PRO A 31 -1.31 16.11 5.71
CA PRO A 31 -2.33 17.03 5.18
C PRO A 31 -3.72 16.41 5.23
N GLU A 32 -3.84 15.14 4.86
CA GLU A 32 -5.06 14.34 4.91
C GLU A 32 -4.68 12.91 5.32
N PHE A 33 -5.57 12.20 6.02
CA PHE A 33 -5.31 10.85 6.51
C PHE A 33 -6.60 10.01 6.52
N ILE A 34 -6.55 8.81 5.94
CA ILE A 34 -7.62 7.82 6.11
C ILE A 34 -7.44 7.15 7.47
N ASP A 35 -8.23 7.56 8.43
CA ASP A 35 -8.19 7.00 9.78
C ASP A 35 -8.73 5.55 9.84
N LYS A 36 -8.56 4.94 11.01
CA LYS A 36 -8.97 3.56 11.27
C LYS A 36 -10.46 3.27 11.07
N ASP A 37 -11.33 4.28 11.14
CA ASP A 37 -12.78 4.12 11.06
C ASP A 37 -13.26 4.26 9.60
N HIS A 38 -12.46 4.92 8.76
CA HIS A 38 -12.70 5.02 7.32
C HIS A 38 -12.01 3.93 6.49
N TRP A 39 -11.01 3.23 7.05
CA TRP A 39 -10.39 2.08 6.38
C TRP A 39 -11.17 0.78 6.65
N PRO A 40 -11.64 0.05 5.61
CA PRO A 40 -12.38 -1.18 5.82
C PRO A 40 -11.48 -2.29 6.38
N PRO A 41 -11.97 -3.07 7.37
CA PRO A 41 -11.20 -4.17 7.95
C PRO A 41 -10.91 -5.26 6.91
N ASN A 42 -9.80 -5.99 7.10
CA ASN A 42 -9.40 -7.15 6.28
C ASN A 42 -9.46 -6.92 4.77
N SER A 43 -9.04 -5.74 4.29
CA SER A 43 -9.15 -5.34 2.89
C SER A 43 -7.78 -5.24 2.18
N PRO A 44 -7.04 -6.36 2.01
CA PRO A 44 -5.78 -6.34 1.24
C PRO A 44 -6.04 -5.94 -0.22
N ASP A 45 -7.24 -6.23 -0.75
CA ASP A 45 -7.68 -5.85 -2.10
C ASP A 45 -7.73 -4.33 -2.33
N LEU A 46 -7.68 -3.53 -1.26
CA LEU A 46 -7.68 -2.07 -1.35
C LEU A 46 -6.33 -1.43 -1.06
N ASN A 47 -5.33 -2.18 -0.57
CA ASN A 47 -4.00 -1.63 -0.34
C ASN A 47 -3.14 -1.80 -1.59
N PRO A 48 -2.73 -0.72 -2.30
CA PRO A 48 -1.93 -0.84 -3.52
C PRO A 48 -0.59 -1.54 -3.31
N LEU A 49 -0.05 -1.48 -2.09
CA LEU A 49 1.15 -2.24 -1.75
C LEU A 49 0.88 -3.74 -1.83
N ASP A 50 -0.25 -4.20 -1.28
CA ASP A 50 -0.58 -5.62 -1.14
C ASP A 50 -1.07 -6.25 -2.45
N TYR A 51 -1.96 -5.59 -3.21
CA TYR A 51 -2.48 -6.18 -4.44
C TYR A 51 -1.57 -6.01 -5.67
N CYS A 52 -0.46 -5.25 -5.56
CA CYS A 52 0.37 -4.95 -6.73
C CYS A 52 1.85 -4.74 -6.40
N ILE A 53 2.23 -3.75 -5.59
CA ILE A 53 3.64 -3.32 -5.52
C ILE A 53 4.55 -4.40 -4.94
N TRP A 54 4.10 -5.17 -3.95
CA TRP A 54 4.89 -6.27 -3.41
C TRP A 54 5.13 -7.37 -4.44
N ASP A 55 4.09 -7.78 -5.18
CA ASP A 55 4.23 -8.77 -6.26
C ASP A 55 5.18 -8.30 -7.35
N GLU A 56 5.17 -7.00 -7.67
CA GLU A 56 6.10 -6.40 -8.63
C GLU A 56 7.55 -6.43 -8.12
N PHE A 57 7.79 -6.23 -6.83
CA PHE A 57 9.14 -6.34 -6.27
C PHE A 57 9.67 -7.77 -6.33
N VAL A 58 8.84 -8.76 -6.00
CA VAL A 58 9.24 -10.17 -5.99
C VAL A 58 9.76 -10.63 -7.35
N LYS A 59 9.25 -10.07 -8.46
CA LYS A 59 9.71 -10.36 -9.83
C LYS A 59 11.17 -9.94 -10.09
N PHE A 60 11.71 -8.99 -9.32
CA PHE A 60 13.05 -8.44 -9.52
C PHE A 60 14.05 -8.84 -8.42
N ILE A 61 13.61 -9.63 -7.44
CA ILE A 61 14.49 -10.17 -6.39
C ILE A 61 15.13 -11.45 -6.90
N ASP A 62 16.47 -11.53 -6.86
CA ASP A 62 17.18 -12.80 -7.04
C ASP A 62 17.24 -13.57 -5.72
N TRP A 63 16.30 -14.51 -5.56
CA TRP A 63 16.20 -15.34 -4.36
C TRP A 63 17.41 -16.26 -4.14
N ASN A 64 18.24 -16.53 -5.16
CA ASN A 64 19.45 -17.32 -4.97
C ASN A 64 20.53 -16.55 -4.19
N ILE A 65 20.49 -15.22 -4.24
CA ILE A 65 21.43 -14.33 -3.54
C ILE A 65 20.93 -14.03 -2.12
N VAL A 66 19.62 -14.11 -1.88
CA VAL A 66 19.02 -13.80 -0.58
C VAL A 66 19.30 -14.90 0.44
N THR A 67 20.39 -14.73 1.20
CA THR A 67 20.82 -15.64 2.27
C THR A 67 20.84 -14.99 3.65
N SER A 68 20.65 -13.67 3.71
CA SER A 68 20.67 -12.88 4.93
C SER A 68 19.73 -11.68 4.84
N LYS A 69 19.48 -11.04 5.98
CA LYS A 69 18.77 -9.75 6.04
C LYS A 69 19.46 -8.69 5.17
N THR A 70 20.78 -8.67 5.13
CA THR A 70 21.56 -7.69 4.36
C THR A 70 21.35 -7.88 2.86
N THR A 71 21.44 -9.11 2.36
CA THR A 71 21.22 -9.42 0.94
C THR A 71 19.76 -9.19 0.55
N LEU A 72 18.80 -9.48 1.43
CA LEU A 72 17.38 -9.15 1.19
C LEU A 72 17.17 -7.64 1.03
N ILE A 73 17.76 -6.82 1.91
CA ILE A 73 17.65 -5.35 1.81
C ILE A 73 18.29 -4.84 0.51
N GLN A 74 19.38 -5.45 0.06
CA GLN A 74 20.03 -5.09 -1.21
C GLN A 74 19.13 -5.42 -2.41
N GLU A 75 18.56 -6.62 -2.45
CA GLU A 75 17.67 -7.03 -3.53
C GLU A 75 16.36 -6.22 -3.55
N LEU A 76 15.79 -5.89 -2.39
CA LEU A 76 14.64 -4.99 -2.30
C LEU A 76 14.97 -3.59 -2.86
N LYS A 77 16.13 -3.03 -2.50
CA LYS A 77 16.59 -1.75 -3.07
C LYS A 77 16.81 -1.83 -4.58
N HIS A 78 17.27 -2.97 -5.09
CA HIS A 78 17.40 -3.21 -6.53
C HIS A 78 16.02 -3.27 -7.21
N ALA A 79 15.08 -4.04 -6.67
CA ALA A 79 13.72 -4.17 -7.17
C ALA A 79 12.99 -2.81 -7.23
N VAL A 80 13.11 -1.99 -6.18
CA VAL A 80 12.55 -0.62 -6.13
C VAL A 80 13.08 0.25 -7.27
N LYS A 81 14.34 0.07 -7.71
CA LYS A 81 14.90 0.84 -8.84
C LYS A 81 14.44 0.32 -10.21
N LYS A 82 13.94 -0.92 -10.27
CA LYS A 82 13.50 -1.59 -11.51
C LYS A 82 12.03 -1.39 -11.82
N ILE A 83 11.19 -1.17 -10.79
CA ILE A 83 9.77 -0.98 -11.00
C ILE A 83 9.53 0.23 -11.92
N ARG A 84 8.70 0.03 -12.95
CA ARG A 84 8.36 1.10 -13.89
C ARG A 84 7.39 2.06 -13.23
N LYS A 85 7.55 3.36 -13.47
CA LYS A 85 6.65 4.40 -12.93
C LYS A 85 5.18 4.15 -13.27
N ASN A 86 4.89 3.62 -14.47
CA ASN A 86 3.52 3.35 -14.90
C ASN A 86 2.81 2.33 -14.00
N VAL A 87 3.52 1.32 -13.48
CA VAL A 87 2.97 0.33 -12.54
C VAL A 87 2.44 1.01 -11.27
N VAL A 88 3.18 2.01 -10.74
CA VAL A 88 2.76 2.78 -9.57
C VAL A 88 1.53 3.64 -9.87
N PHE A 89 1.43 4.20 -11.07
CA PHE A 89 0.27 5.00 -11.48
C PHE A 89 -0.95 4.12 -11.76
N GLU A 90 -0.77 2.99 -12.42
CA GLU A 90 -1.82 2.01 -12.73
C GLU A 90 -2.37 1.39 -11.45
N SER A 91 -1.51 1.02 -10.50
CA SER A 91 -1.95 0.49 -9.20
C SER A 91 -2.78 1.53 -8.46
N TYR A 92 -2.35 2.79 -8.43
CA TYR A 92 -3.11 3.89 -7.86
C TYR A 92 -4.46 4.10 -8.56
N ASN A 93 -4.48 4.15 -9.89
CA ASN A 93 -5.73 4.34 -10.66
C ASN A 93 -6.70 3.16 -10.48
N SER A 94 -6.19 1.95 -10.25
CA SER A 94 -7.03 0.79 -9.95
C SER A 94 -7.75 0.90 -8.61
N TRP A 95 -7.27 1.72 -7.68
CA TRP A 95 -7.82 1.81 -6.32
C TRP A 95 -9.28 2.25 -6.32
N THR A 96 -9.65 3.25 -7.13
CA THR A 96 -11.05 3.73 -7.22
C THR A 96 -11.99 2.68 -7.80
N ASN A 97 -11.54 1.94 -8.83
CA ASN A 97 -12.31 0.82 -9.40
C ASN A 97 -12.50 -0.31 -8.39
N ARG A 98 -11.48 -0.60 -7.58
CA ARG A 98 -11.53 -1.60 -6.51
C ARG A 98 -12.51 -1.19 -5.40
N LEU A 99 -12.46 0.07 -4.96
CA LEU A 99 -13.43 0.63 -4.02
C LEU A 99 -14.86 0.55 -4.55
N TYR A 100 -15.07 0.91 -5.82
CA TYR A 100 -16.38 0.81 -6.46
C TYR A 100 -16.87 -0.64 -6.48
N GLY A 101 -16.02 -1.59 -6.89
CA GLY A 101 -16.35 -3.01 -6.88
C GLY A 101 -16.72 -3.52 -5.48
N MET A 102 -15.99 -3.12 -4.44
CA MET A 102 -16.30 -3.50 -3.06
C MET A 102 -17.65 -2.95 -2.62
N SER A 103 -17.96 -1.70 -2.98
CA SER A 103 -19.26 -1.09 -2.70
C SER A 103 -20.41 -1.83 -3.40
N GLN A 104 -20.20 -2.35 -4.61
CA GLN A 104 -21.22 -3.14 -5.32
C GLN A 104 -21.38 -4.55 -4.75
N ASN A 105 -20.32 -5.09 -4.12
CA ASN A 105 -20.32 -6.42 -3.52
C ASN A 105 -20.71 -6.43 -2.02
N ASN A 106 -21.40 -5.40 -1.52
CA ASN A 106 -21.76 -5.28 -0.09
C ASN A 106 -20.57 -5.42 0.88
N GLY A 107 -19.35 -5.09 0.45
CA GLY A 107 -18.14 -5.23 1.27
C GLY A 107 -17.44 -6.60 1.18
N ASP A 108 -17.91 -7.54 0.34
CA ASP A 108 -17.20 -8.80 0.10
C ASP A 108 -15.94 -8.61 -0.76
N TYR A 109 -15.02 -9.58 -0.67
CA TYR A 109 -13.78 -9.62 -1.43
C TYR A 109 -14.02 -9.49 -2.94
N LEU A 110 -13.10 -8.80 -3.62
CA LEU A 110 -13.14 -8.68 -5.08
C LEU A 110 -12.72 -10.03 -5.70
N LYS A 111 -13.59 -10.61 -6.54
CA LYS A 111 -13.28 -11.81 -7.32
C LYS A 111 -12.59 -11.49 -8.64
#